data_AF-A0A7S2PCU5-F1
#
_entry.id   AF-A0A7S2PCU5-F1
#
_cell.length_a   1.000
_cell.length_b   1.000
_cell.length_c   1.000
_cell.angle_alpha   90.00
_cell.angle_beta   90.00
_cell.angle_gamma   90.00
#
_symmetry.space_group_name_H-M   'P 1'
#
loop_
_entity.id
_entity.type
_entity.pdbx_description
1 polymer ?
#
loop_
_entity_poly.entity_id
_entity_poly.type
_entity_poly.pdbx_seq_one_letter_code
_entity_poly.pdbx_strand_id
1 'polypeptide(L)'
;MDDEYECVKVYETDRPLNDAAISPLYNAEKDPKYHILMGGGQDAKDVTTTAGSSGKFEALLWHMVYGEEIGTVKGHFGPMNTLAWRRDGRGFVTGGEDGYVRAHTFDNDYFTSKKFE
;
A
#
# COMPACT_ATOMS: atom_id res chain seq x y z
N MET A 1 14.45 30.29 10.23
CA MET A 1 14.02 29.06 10.92
C MET A 1 14.09 28.00 9.85
N ASP A 2 15.21 27.30 9.80
CA ASP A 2 15.40 26.19 8.89
C ASP A 2 14.64 25.01 9.50
N ASP A 3 13.44 24.75 8.98
CA ASP A 3 12.69 23.54 9.31
C ASP A 3 13.39 22.34 8.66
N GLU A 4 14.38 21.81 9.38
CA GLU A 4 15.06 20.57 9.01
C GLU A 4 14.10 19.39 9.23
N TYR A 5 13.74 18.72 8.14
CA TYR A 5 12.91 17.51 8.22
C TYR A 5 13.75 16.35 8.75
N GLU A 6 13.40 15.84 9.92
CA GLU A 6 14.02 14.64 10.47
C GLU A 6 13.32 13.38 9.95
N CYS A 7 14.10 12.43 9.42
CA CYS A 7 13.58 11.13 9.01
C CYS A 7 13.27 10.28 10.24
N VAL A 8 11.98 10.12 10.56
CA VAL A 8 11.52 9.35 11.73
C VAL A 8 11.63 7.83 11.49
N LYS A 9 11.26 7.36 10.30
CA LYS A 9 11.22 5.92 10.00
C LYS A 9 11.30 5.65 8.49
N VAL A 10 12.04 4.60 8.13
CA VAL A 10 12.17 4.11 6.75
C VAL A 10 11.53 2.72 6.68
N TYR A 11 10.75 2.47 5.63
CA TYR A 11 10.17 1.17 5.32
C TYR A 11 10.78 0.70 4.00
N GLU A 12 11.57 -0.38 4.05
CA GLU A 12 12.24 -0.91 2.87
C GLU A 12 11.37 -1.97 2.20
N THR A 13 11.20 -1.86 0.88
CA THR A 13 10.47 -2.84 0.07
C THR A 13 11.42 -3.50 -0.93
N ASP A 14 11.11 -4.75 -1.28
CA ASP A 14 11.86 -5.54 -2.27
C ASP A 14 11.54 -5.17 -3.73
N ARG A 15 10.81 -4.07 -3.93
CA ARG A 15 10.30 -3.59 -5.21
C ARG A 15 10.18 -2.06 -5.20
N PRO A 16 10.32 -1.41 -6.37
CA PRO A 16 10.14 0.02 -6.48
C PRO A 16 8.69 0.41 -6.18
N LEU A 17 8.53 1.48 -5.42
CA LEU A 17 7.25 2.09 -5.09
C LEU A 17 7.07 3.37 -5.90
N ASN A 18 5.89 3.54 -6.45
CA ASN A 18 5.48 4.76 -7.16
C ASN A 18 4.65 5.68 -6.26
N ASP A 19 3.86 5.10 -5.34
CA ASP A 19 2.95 5.86 -4.49
C ASP A 19 2.79 5.20 -3.11
N ALA A 20 2.47 6.01 -2.11
CA ALA A 20 2.23 5.56 -0.74
C ALA A 20 1.23 6.49 -0.03
N ALA A 21 0.32 5.92 0.76
CA ALA A 21 -0.69 6.67 1.49
C ALA A 21 -0.98 6.05 2.86
N ILE A 22 -1.12 6.91 3.87
CA ILE A 22 -1.43 6.50 5.24
C ILE A 22 -2.94 6.41 5.42
N SER A 23 -3.40 5.39 6.14
CA SER A 23 -4.82 5.18 6.42
C SER A 23 -5.40 6.39 7.15
N PRO A 24 -6.49 7.02 6.68
CA PRO A 24 -7.07 8.20 7.30
C PRO A 24 -7.63 7.95 8.71
N LEU A 25 -7.66 6.69 9.16
CA LEU A 25 -8.04 6.28 10.51
C LEU A 25 -6.86 6.28 11.48
N TYR A 26 -5.66 6.71 11.07
CA TYR A 26 -4.49 6.79 11.95
C TYR A 26 -4.72 7.71 13.17
N ASN A 27 -5.61 8.69 13.03
CA ASN A 27 -5.98 9.65 14.08
C ASN A 27 -7.41 9.47 14.60
N ALA A 28 -8.05 8.33 14.32
CA ALA A 28 -9.40 8.09 14.80
C ALA A 28 -9.42 7.95 16.34
N GLU A 29 -10.39 8.59 17.00
CA GLU A 29 -10.55 8.52 18.47
C GLU A 29 -10.88 7.10 18.95
N LYS A 30 -11.50 6.29 18.08
CA LYS A 30 -11.90 4.92 18.36
C LYS A 30 -11.23 3.98 17.36
N ASP A 31 -10.46 3.01 17.87
CA ASP A 31 -9.76 1.98 17.10
C ASP A 31 -8.88 2.53 15.95
N PRO A 32 -7.82 3.31 16.26
CA PRO A 32 -6.96 3.87 15.23
C PRO A 32 -6.29 2.77 14.40
N LYS A 33 -6.25 2.96 13.08
CA LYS A 33 -5.61 2.02 12.16
C LYS A 33 -4.31 2.61 11.63
N TYR A 34 -3.23 2.07 12.16
CA TYR A 34 -1.87 2.47 11.88
C TYR A 34 -1.32 1.76 10.64
N HIS A 35 -2.03 1.90 9.51
CA HIS A 35 -1.70 1.19 8.27
C HIS A 35 -1.22 2.14 7.18
N ILE A 36 -0.25 1.68 6.41
CA ILE A 36 0.30 2.36 5.24
C ILE A 36 -0.03 1.48 4.04
N LEU A 37 -0.67 2.07 3.03
CA LEU A 37 -0.74 1.47 1.71
C LEU A 37 0.45 1.93 0.90
N MET A 38 1.12 0.98 0.26
CA MET A 38 2.22 1.24 -0.64
C MET A 38 1.96 0.54 -1.96
N GLY A 39 2.46 1.14 -3.03
CA GLY A 39 2.15 0.70 -4.36
C GLY A 39 3.23 1.00 -5.35
N GLY A 40 3.45 0.08 -6.27
CA GLY A 40 4.40 0.28 -7.33
C GLY A 40 4.54 -0.95 -8.21
N GLY A 41 5.75 -1.13 -8.70
CA GLY A 41 6.06 -2.10 -9.73
C GLY A 41 6.93 -1.47 -10.80
N GLN A 42 7.74 -2.31 -11.43
CA GLN A 42 8.62 -1.91 -12.53
C GLN A 42 8.04 -2.47 -13.83
N ASP A 43 8.03 -1.67 -14.90
CA ASP A 43 7.66 -2.18 -16.21
C ASP A 43 8.62 -3.30 -16.62
N ALA A 44 8.08 -4.37 -17.19
CA ALA A 44 8.88 -5.53 -17.59
C ALA A 44 9.94 -5.18 -18.65
N LYS A 45 9.79 -4.07 -19.38
CA LYS A 45 10.77 -3.60 -20.37
C LYS A 45 12.02 -2.99 -19.75
N ASP A 46 11.96 -2.48 -18.53
CA ASP A 46 13.13 -1.97 -17.80
C ASP A 46 13.91 -3.08 -17.06
N VAL A 47 13.37 -4.31 -17.02
CA VAL A 47 14.02 -5.48 -16.40
C VAL A 47 14.64 -6.36 -17.48
N THR A 48 15.83 -5.99 -17.97
CA THR A 48 16.53 -6.78 -18.99
C THR A 48 17.04 -8.16 -18.52
N THR A 49 16.86 -8.54 -17.25
CA THR A 49 17.39 -9.80 -16.71
C THR A 49 16.63 -10.20 -15.45
N THR A 50 15.53 -10.92 -15.58
CA THR A 50 15.18 -12.04 -14.69
C THR A 50 13.97 -12.78 -15.24
N ALA A 51 14.21 -13.94 -15.84
CA ALA A 51 13.18 -14.93 -16.09
C ALA A 51 12.54 -15.33 -14.75
N GLY A 52 11.23 -15.09 -14.57
CA GLY A 52 10.42 -15.87 -13.63
C GLY A 52 9.66 -15.13 -12.52
N SER A 53 9.82 -13.83 -12.30
CA SER A 53 8.97 -13.11 -11.33
C SER A 53 7.91 -12.32 -12.07
N SER A 54 6.71 -12.87 -12.18
CA SER A 54 5.50 -12.11 -12.53
C SER A 54 5.54 -10.79 -11.79
N GLY A 55 5.48 -9.67 -12.53
CA GLY A 55 5.71 -8.34 -11.97
C GLY A 55 4.92 -8.15 -10.68
N LYS A 56 5.64 -7.72 -9.63
CA LYS A 56 5.11 -7.58 -8.27
C LYS A 56 4.21 -6.34 -8.17
N PHE A 57 3.11 -6.36 -8.92
CA PHE A 57 2.17 -5.26 -9.10
C PHE A 57 1.08 -5.23 -8.02
N GLU A 58 1.42 -5.71 -6.83
CA GLU A 58 0.49 -5.88 -5.72
C GLU A 58 0.48 -4.63 -4.85
N ALA A 59 -0.71 -4.22 -4.40
CA ALA A 59 -0.79 -3.22 -3.36
C ALA A 59 -0.33 -3.84 -2.02
N LEU A 60 0.57 -3.13 -1.35
CA LEU A 60 1.16 -3.51 -0.08
C LEU A 60 0.41 -2.85 1.07
N LEU A 61 0.02 -3.62 2.07
CA LEU A 61 -0.51 -3.09 3.32
C LEU A 61 0.48 -3.36 4.45
N TRP A 62 0.98 -2.29 5.06
CA TRP A 62 1.99 -2.37 6.12
C TRP A 62 1.49 -1.76 7.42
N HIS A 63 1.93 -2.30 8.54
CA HIS A 63 1.69 -1.75 9.85
C HIS A 63 2.78 -0.74 10.21
N MET A 64 2.45 0.56 10.37
CA MET A 64 3.46 1.59 10.62
C MET A 64 4.21 1.40 11.96
N VAL A 65 3.53 0.95 13.02
CA VAL A 65 4.14 0.75 14.35
C VAL A 65 5.11 -0.44 14.34
N TYR A 66 4.62 -1.64 13.99
CA TYR A 66 5.44 -2.85 13.95
C TYR A 66 6.43 -2.89 12.78
N GLY A 67 6.17 -2.16 11.69
CA GLY A 67 7.01 -2.18 10.50
C GLY A 67 6.90 -3.49 9.72
N GLU A 68 5.77 -4.19 9.85
CA GLU A 68 5.53 -5.49 9.24
C GLU A 68 4.51 -5.38 8.11
N GLU A 69 4.69 -6.22 7.09
CA GLU A 69 3.69 -6.41 6.05
C GLU A 69 2.50 -7.19 6.64
N ILE A 70 1.32 -6.58 6.59
CA ILE A 70 0.06 -7.21 7.01
C ILE A 70 -0.47 -8.12 5.91
N GLY A 71 -0.30 -7.69 4.65
CA GLY A 71 -0.66 -8.49 3.50
C GLY A 71 -0.54 -7.75 2.19
N THR A 72 -0.74 -8.50 1.11
CA THR A 72 -0.71 -8.00 -0.26
C THR A 72 -2.07 -8.15 -0.92
N VAL A 73 -2.43 -7.18 -1.75
CA VAL A 73 -3.66 -7.20 -2.54
C VAL A 73 -3.28 -7.33 -4.01
N LYS A 74 -3.51 -8.54 -4.54
CA LYS A 74 -3.34 -8.87 -5.96
C LYS A 74 -4.49 -8.32 -6.77
N GLY A 75 -4.20 -7.89 -7.99
CA GLY A 75 -5.25 -7.50 -8.93
C GLY A 75 -4.72 -6.86 -10.20
N HIS A 76 -3.74 -5.97 -10.10
CA HIS A 76 -3.15 -5.31 -11.26
C HIS A 76 -2.21 -6.25 -12.02
N PHE A 77 -2.25 -6.13 -13.34
CA PHE A 77 -1.38 -6.88 -14.27
C PHE A 77 -0.25 -6.02 -14.85
N GLY A 78 -0.11 -4.78 -14.36
CA GLY A 78 0.95 -3.86 -14.74
C GLY A 78 1.28 -2.91 -13.58
N PRO A 79 2.29 -2.04 -13.74
CA PRO A 79 2.73 -1.11 -12.72
C PRO A 79 1.58 -0.29 -12.14
N MET A 80 1.55 -0.19 -10.81
CA MET A 80 0.60 0.66 -10.12
C MET A 80 1.17 2.07 -10.04
N ASN A 81 0.47 3.04 -10.61
CA ASN A 81 0.93 4.44 -10.68
C ASN A 81 0.37 5.30 -9.55
N THR A 82 -0.79 4.92 -9.01
CA THR A 82 -1.42 5.70 -7.94
C THR A 82 -2.28 4.82 -7.04
N LEU A 83 -2.38 5.25 -5.78
CA LEU A 83 -3.29 4.67 -4.80
C LEU A 83 -3.88 5.76 -3.91
N ALA A 84 -5.12 5.59 -3.49
CA ALA A 84 -5.80 6.55 -2.63
C ALA A 84 -6.71 5.85 -1.63
N TRP A 85 -6.61 6.24 -0.36
CA TRP A 85 -7.57 5.80 0.65
C TRP A 85 -8.91 6.49 0.45
N ARG A 86 -9.99 5.74 0.70
CA ARG A 86 -11.31 6.33 0.87
C ARG A 86 -11.31 7.15 2.16
N ARG A 87 -11.95 8.32 2.15
CA ARG A 87 -11.91 9.27 3.29
C ARG A 87 -12.40 8.67 4.62
N ASP A 88 -13.30 7.70 4.56
CA ASP A 88 -13.85 7.00 5.73
C ASP A 88 -13.01 5.79 6.18
N GLY A 89 -11.89 5.50 5.51
CA GLY A 89 -11.02 4.37 5.81
C GLY A 89 -11.62 2.98 5.54
N ARG A 90 -12.82 2.91 4.91
CA ARG A 90 -13.50 1.66 4.57
C ARG A 90 -13.00 0.98 3.31
N GLY A 91 -12.00 1.56 2.66
CA GLY A 91 -11.44 1.02 1.45
C GLY A 91 -10.37 1.92 0.87
N PHE A 92 -9.90 1.52 -0.29
CA PHE A 92 -8.92 2.26 -1.07
C PHE A 92 -9.12 1.98 -2.55
N VAL A 93 -8.55 2.82 -3.38
CA VAL A 93 -8.60 2.72 -4.83
C VAL A 93 -7.18 2.68 -5.35
N THR A 94 -6.96 1.88 -6.39
CA THR A 94 -5.67 1.73 -7.06
C THR A 94 -5.84 1.93 -8.56
N GLY A 95 -4.89 2.63 -9.18
CA GLY A 95 -4.83 2.86 -10.61
C GLY A 95 -3.52 2.34 -11.18
N GLY A 96 -3.61 1.50 -12.23
CA GLY A 96 -2.44 0.91 -12.88
C GLY A 96 -2.41 1.17 -14.39
N GLU A 97 -1.25 0.88 -14.98
CA GLU A 97 -1.03 0.97 -16.43
C GLU A 97 -1.76 -0.10 -17.22
N ASP A 98 -2.37 -1.08 -16.53
CA ASP A 98 -3.26 -2.06 -17.13
C ASP A 98 -4.58 -1.45 -17.65
N GLY A 99 -4.78 -0.14 -17.46
CA GLY A 99 -5.96 0.60 -17.92
C GLY A 99 -7.18 0.41 -17.03
N TYR A 100 -6.99 -0.21 -15.85
CA TYR A 100 -8.05 -0.46 -14.89
C TYR A 100 -7.82 0.32 -13.61
N VAL A 101 -8.94 0.81 -13.07
CA VAL A 101 -9.01 1.32 -11.69
C VAL A 101 -9.71 0.25 -10.85
N ARG A 102 -9.09 -0.15 -9.75
CA ARG A 102 -9.67 -1.13 -8.81
C ARG A 102 -10.04 -0.44 -7.52
N ALA A 103 -11.27 -0.68 -7.07
CA ALA A 103 -11.76 -0.21 -5.79
C ALA A 103 -11.85 -1.40 -4.83
N HIS A 104 -11.08 -1.31 -3.76
CA HIS A 104 -11.04 -2.31 -2.70
C HIS A 104 -11.84 -1.79 -1.50
N THR A 105 -12.71 -2.63 -0.96
CA THR A 105 -13.46 -2.34 0.27
C THR A 105 -12.97 -3.29 1.34
N PHE A 106 -12.69 -2.78 2.53
CA PHE A 106 -12.38 -3.62 3.68
C PHE A 106 -13.67 -4.18 4.27
N ASP A 107 -13.66 -5.46 4.61
CA ASP A 107 -14.77 -6.07 5.31
C ASP A 107 -14.84 -5.55 6.76
N ASN A 108 -15.96 -5.78 7.43
CA ASN A 108 -16.12 -5.44 8.84
C ASN A 108 -15.05 -6.12 9.71
N ASP A 109 -14.54 -7.27 9.27
CA ASP A 109 -13.46 -7.99 9.96
C ASP A 109 -12.22 -7.11 10.20
N TYR A 110 -11.86 -6.25 9.24
CA TYR A 110 -10.75 -5.29 9.36
C TYR A 110 -10.97 -4.24 10.47
N PHE A 111 -12.23 -3.92 10.78
CA PHE A 111 -12.60 -2.98 11.83
C PHE A 111 -12.68 -3.66 13.20
N THR A 112 -13.11 -4.91 13.25
CA THR A 112 -13.02 -5.71 14.46
C THR A 112 -11.57 -6.02 14.79
N SER A 113 -11.22 -5.92 16.07
CA SER A 113 -9.89 -6.23 16.61
C SER A 113 -9.53 -7.72 16.56
N LYS A 114 -10.06 -8.48 15.60
CA LYS A 114 -9.73 -9.88 15.44
C LYS A 114 -8.36 -9.92 14.80
N LYS A 115 -7.37 -10.35 15.58
CA LYS A 115 -6.05 -10.73 15.05
C LYS A 115 -6.30 -11.63 13.85
N PHE A 116 -5.67 -11.29 12.72
CA PHE A 116 -5.38 -12.27 11.68
C PHE A 116 -4.51 -13.34 12.36
N GLU A 117 -5.14 -14.42 12.83
CA GLU A 117 -4.49 -15.61 13.39
C GLU A 117 -4.21 -16.61 12.26
#